data_AF-A0A439KPN3-F1
#
_entry.id   AF-A0A439KPN3-F1
#
_cell.length_a   1.000
_cell.length_b   1.000
_cell.length_c   1.000
_cell.angle_alpha   90.00
_cell.angle_beta   90.00
_cell.angle_gamma   90.00
#
_symmetry.space_group_name_H-M   'P 1'
#
loop_
_entity.id
_entity.type
_entity.pdbx_description
1 polymer ?
#
loop_
_entity_poly.entity_id
_entity_poly.type
_entity_poly.pdbx_seq_one_letter_code
_entity_poly.pdbx_strand_id
1 'polypeptide(L)'
;MRILTVSPDLYGRHQNFLKQMYRLRAAVFGGRLEWDVSVTAGEERDRYDDFKPTYVLAVNEPGMVAGCARLLPASGPTMLKYIFPE
;
A
#
# COMPACT_ATOMS: atom_id res chain seq x y z
N MET A 1 -5.57 0.27 18.77
CA MET A 1 -5.41 0.30 17.29
C MET A 1 -6.68 0.85 16.65
N ARG A 2 -6.55 1.61 15.55
CA ARG A 2 -7.69 2.07 14.74
C ARG A 2 -7.49 1.72 13.28
N ILE A 3 -8.59 1.58 12.55
CA ILE A 3 -8.58 1.38 11.10
C ILE A 3 -8.87 2.70 10.39
N LEU A 4 -8.02 3.06 9.43
CA LEU A 4 -8.21 4.21 8.54
C LEU A 4 -8.37 3.71 7.12
N THR A 5 -9.52 4.01 6.50
CA THR A 5 -9.76 3.79 5.07
C THR A 5 -9.39 5.04 4.30
N VAL A 6 -8.53 4.90 3.30
CA VAL A 6 -8.03 6.00 2.47
C VAL A 6 -8.38 5.72 1.01
N SER A 7 -9.53 6.24 0.58
CA SER A 7 -9.97 6.23 -0.83
C SER A 7 -9.26 7.33 -1.63
N PRO A 8 -9.28 7.28 -2.98
CA PRO A 8 -8.55 8.22 -3.84
C PRO A 8 -8.83 9.70 -3.57
N ASP A 9 -10.06 10.06 -3.26
CA ASP A 9 -10.48 11.42 -2.92
C ASP A 9 -9.88 11.92 -1.59
N LEU A 10 -9.41 11.01 -0.74
CA LEU A 10 -8.83 11.33 0.57
C LEU A 10 -7.29 11.30 0.59
N TYR A 11 -6.63 10.97 -0.52
CA TYR A 11 -5.16 10.86 -0.58
C TYR A 11 -4.46 12.14 -0.12
N GLY A 12 -4.96 13.30 -0.58
CA GLY A 12 -4.40 14.60 -0.21
C GLY A 12 -4.45 14.87 1.30
N ARG A 13 -5.49 14.39 2.00
CA ARG A 13 -5.66 14.58 3.44
C ARG A 13 -4.85 13.60 4.28
N HIS A 14 -4.46 12.46 3.72
CA HIS A 14 -3.77 11.38 4.43
C HIS A 14 -2.38 11.07 3.87
N GLN A 15 -1.72 12.02 3.20
CA GLN A 15 -0.39 11.84 2.63
C GLN A 15 0.64 11.29 3.62
N ASN A 16 0.59 11.73 4.89
CA ASN A 16 1.51 11.24 5.92
C ASN A 16 1.33 9.73 6.17
N PHE A 17 0.08 9.27 6.32
CA PHE A 17 -0.21 7.84 6.50
C PHE A 17 0.14 7.02 5.25
N LEU A 18 -0.11 7.55 4.05
CA LEU A 18 0.28 6.88 2.80
C LEU A 18 1.80 6.72 2.67
N LYS A 19 2.57 7.76 2.98
CA LYS A 19 4.05 7.68 3.01
C LYS A 19 4.54 6.63 4.03
N GLN A 20 3.95 6.61 5.22
CA GLN A 20 4.26 5.58 6.21
C GLN A 20 3.95 4.17 5.70
N MET A 21 2.82 3.99 5.02
CA MET A 21 2.42 2.71 4.43
C MET A 21 3.41 2.24 3.36
N TYR A 22 3.87 3.12 2.44
CA TYR A 22 4.86 2.74 1.43
C TYR A 22 6.23 2.41 2.02
N ARG A 23 6.64 3.10 3.09
CA ARG A 23 7.87 2.76 3.83
C ARG A 23 7.75 1.43 4.55
N LEU A 24 6.59 1.15 5.15
CA LEU A 24 6.30 -0.14 5.77
C LEU A 24 6.38 -1.27 4.73
N ARG A 25 5.79 -1.08 3.55
CA ARG A 25 5.89 -2.03 2.44
C ARG A 25 7.33 -2.26 2.00
N ALA A 26 8.15 -1.22 1.87
CA ALA A 26 9.57 -1.37 1.56
C ALA A 26 10.31 -2.20 2.61
N ALA A 27 10.08 -1.92 3.89
CA ALA A 27 10.70 -2.67 4.99
C ALA A 27 10.26 -4.15 5.02
N VAL A 28 9.00 -4.43 4.69
CA VAL A 28 8.47 -5.79 4.70
C VAL A 28 8.81 -6.54 3.43
N PHE A 29 8.41 -6.06 2.26
CA PHE A 29 8.55 -6.78 1.00
C PHE A 29 10.00 -6.81 0.53
N GLY A 30 10.69 -5.67 0.49
CA GLY A 30 12.09 -5.62 0.08
C GLY A 30 13.06 -6.02 1.19
N GLY A 31 12.83 -5.53 2.42
CA GLY A 31 13.74 -5.77 3.54
C GLY A 31 13.62 -7.16 4.15
N ARG A 32 12.43 -7.52 4.64
CA ARG A 32 12.23 -8.77 5.39
C ARG A 32 11.98 -9.99 4.51
N LEU A 33 11.19 -9.85 3.45
CA LEU A 33 10.84 -10.95 2.55
C LEU A 33 11.79 -11.07 1.36
N GLU A 34 12.65 -10.08 1.15
CA GLU A 34 13.64 -10.04 0.05
C GLU A 34 13.02 -10.26 -1.33
N TRP A 35 11.78 -9.79 -1.52
CA TRP A 35 11.13 -9.81 -2.83
C TRP A 35 11.77 -8.81 -3.78
N ASP A 36 11.78 -9.14 -5.06
CA ASP A 36 12.20 -8.22 -6.12
C ASP A 36 11.12 -7.14 -6.32
N VAL A 37 11.26 -6.03 -5.60
CA VAL A 37 10.31 -4.91 -5.59
C VAL A 37 10.99 -3.58 -5.90
N SER A 38 10.24 -2.66 -6.51
CA SER A 38 10.72 -1.32 -6.80
C SER A 38 10.62 -0.41 -5.58
N VAL A 39 11.77 -0.04 -5.02
CA VAL A 39 11.86 0.92 -3.89
C VAL A 39 12.56 2.20 -4.35
N THR A 40 11.90 3.34 -4.17
CA THR A 40 12.48 4.66 -4.46
C THR A 40 12.32 5.56 -3.23
N ALA A 41 13.40 6.21 -2.80
CA ALA A 41 13.42 7.07 -1.60
C ALA A 41 12.86 6.37 -0.32
N GLY A 42 13.10 5.05 -0.20
CA GLY A 42 12.62 4.23 0.92
C GLY A 42 11.13 3.88 0.88
N GLU A 43 10.43 4.18 -0.23
CA GLU A 43 9.03 3.85 -0.44
C GLU A 43 8.91 2.76 -1.51
N GLU A 44 8.19 1.68 -1.20
CA GLU A 44 7.85 0.66 -2.19
C GLU A 44 6.53 1.05 -2.86
N ARG A 45 6.54 1.08 -4.19
CA ARG A 45 5.36 1.33 -5.03
C ARG A 45 5.45 0.46 -6.26
N ASP A 46 4.29 -0.07 -6.66
CA ASP A 46 4.15 -0.82 -7.91
C ASP A 46 3.12 -0.12 -8.82
N ARG A 47 3.01 -0.62 -10.06
CA ARG A 47 2.06 -0.08 -11.05
C ARG A 47 0.59 -0.12 -10.60
N TYR A 48 0.24 -0.94 -9.62
CA TYR A 48 -1.15 -1.03 -9.15
C TYR A 48 -1.51 0.10 -8.18
N ASP A 49 -0.52 0.77 -7.60
CA ASP A 49 -0.74 2.00 -6.82
C ASP A 49 -1.22 3.16 -7.71
N ASP A 50 -0.91 3.13 -9.01
CA ASP A 50 -1.39 4.11 -10.00
C ASP A 50 -2.87 3.91 -10.37
N PHE A 51 -3.46 2.74 -10.09
CA PHE A 51 -4.87 2.46 -10.35
C PHE A 51 -5.82 2.96 -9.25
N LYS A 52 -5.35 3.92 -8.44
CA LYS A 52 -6.15 4.60 -7.41
C LYS A 52 -6.89 3.61 -6.49
N PRO A 53 -6.17 2.68 -5.83
CA PRO A 53 -6.79 1.74 -4.91
C PRO A 53 -7.37 2.42 -3.66
N THR A 54 -8.23 1.72 -2.93
CA THR A 54 -8.52 2.08 -1.54
C THR A 54 -7.53 1.38 -0.63
N TYR A 55 -6.86 2.13 0.25
CA TYR A 55 -5.99 1.54 1.26
C TYR A 55 -6.72 1.41 2.59
N VAL A 56 -6.51 0.29 3.27
CA VAL A 56 -6.96 0.04 4.64
C VAL A 56 -5.72 0.01 5.52
N LEU A 57 -5.61 0.96 6.45
CA LEU A 57 -4.42 1.13 7.30
C LEU A 57 -4.75 0.81 8.75
N ALA A 58 -3.96 -0.06 9.36
CA ALA A 58 -3.96 -0.30 10.79
C ALA A 58 -3.00 0.69 11.45
N VAL A 59 -3.54 1.62 12.24
CA VAL A 59 -2.77 2.67 12.92
C VAL A 59 -2.73 2.39 14.42
N ASN A 60 -1.52 2.38 14.99
CA ASN A 60 -1.31 2.18 16.42
C ASN A 60 -1.55 3.49 17.22
N GLU A 61 -1.46 3.41 18.54
CA GLU A 61 -1.72 4.55 19.44
C GLU A 61 -0.77 5.74 19.21
N PRO A 62 0.54 5.54 18.96
CA PRO A 62 1.44 6.61 18.51
C PRO A 62 1.09 7.27 17.17
N GLY A 63 0.08 6.79 16.45
CA GLY A 63 -0.26 7.31 15.12
C GLY A 63 0.60 6.74 13.99
N MET A 64 1.29 5.62 14.23
CA MET A 64 2.12 4.95 13.23
C MET A 64 1.33 3.87 12.49
N VAL A 65 1.54 3.75 11.18
CA VAL A 65 1.00 2.64 10.38
C VAL A 65 1.73 1.34 10.76
N ALA A 66 0.99 0.42 11.36
CA ALA A 66 1.49 -0.89 11.80
C ALA A 66 1.15 -2.02 10.81
N GLY A 67 0.22 -1.77 9.89
CA GLY A 67 -0.19 -2.72 8.87
C GLY A 67 -1.04 -2.06 7.81
N CYS A 68 -1.15 -2.70 6.64
CA CYS A 68 -1.98 -2.21 5.55
C CYS A 68 -2.52 -3.33 4.67
N ALA A 69 -3.65 -3.06 4.04
CA ALA A 69 -4.16 -3.82 2.90
C ALA A 69 -4.53 -2.84 1.77
N ARG A 70 -4.49 -3.34 0.53
CA ARG A 70 -4.83 -2.60 -0.68
C ARG A 70 -6.03 -3.26 -1.35
N LEU A 71 -7.03 -2.47 -1.70
CA LEU A 71 -8.23 -2.91 -2.40
C LEU A 71 -8.28 -2.26 -3.78
N LEU A 72 -8.34 -3.09 -4.82
CA LEU A 72 -8.55 -2.68 -6.21
C LEU A 72 -9.93 -3.15 -6.68
N PRO A 73 -10.64 -2.37 -7.51
CA PRO A 73 -11.84 -2.85 -8.17
C PRO A 73 -11.54 -4.11 -8.99
N ALA A 74 -12.34 -5.16 -8.82
CA ALA A 74 -12.15 -6.43 -9.53
C ALA A 74 -12.37 -6.31 -11.05
N SER A 75 -13.05 -5.27 -11.51
CA SER A 75 -13.27 -4.97 -12.93
C SER A 75 -12.03 -4.39 -13.64
N GLY A 76 -10.98 -4.02 -12.90
CA GLY A 76 -9.77 -3.39 -13.42
C GLY A 76 -8.56 -4.32 -13.49
N PRO A 77 -7.35 -3.75 -13.70
CA PRO A 77 -6.11 -4.50 -13.61
C PRO A 77 -5.85 -5.00 -12.19
N THR A 78 -5.67 -6.30 -12.02
CA THR A 78 -5.37 -6.94 -10.72
C THR A 78 -4.13 -7.82 -10.84
N MET A 79 -3.45 -8.07 -9.71
CA MET A 79 -2.30 -8.99 -9.71
C MET A 79 -2.66 -10.39 -10.19
N LEU A 80 -3.85 -10.89 -9.85
CA LEU A 80 -4.32 -12.20 -10.32
C LEU A 80 -4.38 -12.27 -11.84
N LYS A 81 -4.82 -11.20 -12.51
CA LYS A 81 -4.94 -11.17 -13.97
C LYS A 81 -3.58 -11.18 -14.70
N TYR A 82 -2.51 -10.66 -14.08
CA TYR A 82 -1.27 -10.37 -14.81
C TYR A 82 0.00 -11.03 -14.26
N ILE A 83 0.05 -11.37 -12.97
CA ILE A 83 1.24 -11.95 -12.32
C ILE A 83 1.02 -13.43 -12.03
N PHE A 84 -0.24 -13.82 -11.77
CA PHE A 84 -0.63 -15.22 -11.58
C PHE A 84 -1.76 -15.62 -12.57
N PRO A 85 -1.61 -15.37 -13.89
CA PRO A 85 -2.49 -16.00 -14.86
C PRO A 85 -2.24 -17.52 -14.78
N GLU A 86 -3.31 -18.30 -14.87
CA GLU A 86 -3.24 -19.77 -14.83
C GLU A 86 -2.27 -20.35 -15.88
#